data_AF-A0A4R6GJG6-F1
#
_entry.id   AF-A0A4R6GJG6-F1
#
_cell.length_a   1.000
_cell.length_b   1.000
_cell.length_c   1.000
_cell.angle_alpha   90.00
_cell.angle_beta   90.00
_cell.angle_gamma   90.00
#
_symmetry.space_group_name_H-M   'P 1'
#
loop_
_entity.id
_entity.type
_entity.pdbx_description
1 polymer ?
#
loop_
_entity_poly.entity_id
_entity_poly.type
_entity_poly.pdbx_seq_one_letter_code
_entity_poly.pdbx_strand_id
1 'polypeptide(L)' 'MNTFLKILGVLILIAIGVGFYYRTFKDVMLGDQIIGIAVLASAFILMPIFLYVRWKGKRLQDYTLTKENIDKMKDKGID' A
#
# COMPACT_ATOMS: atom_id res chain seq x y z
N MET A 1 5.78 -3.91 12.05
CA MET A 1 4.64 -3.79 11.12
C MET A 1 3.64 -2.85 11.76
N ASN A 2 3.66 -1.56 11.38
CA ASN A 2 2.92 -0.51 12.08
C ASN A 2 1.43 -0.89 12.11
N THR A 3 0.91 -1.27 13.29
CA THR A 3 -0.45 -1.80 13.49
C THR A 3 -1.52 -0.93 12.84
N PHE A 4 -1.28 0.38 12.81
CA PHE A 4 -2.06 1.37 12.08
C PHE A 4 -2.37 0.99 10.62
N LEU A 5 -1.37 0.56 9.84
CA LEU A 5 -1.55 0.21 8.43
C LEU A 5 -2.43 -1.04 8.26
N LYS A 6 -2.33 -2.00 9.20
CA LYS A 6 -3.20 -3.19 9.19
C LYS A 6 -4.65 -2.80 9.44
N ILE A 7 -4.89 -1.96 10.45
CA ILE A 7 -6.23 -1.45 10.79
C ILE A 7 -6.84 -0.70 9.61
N LEU A 8 -6.06 0.19 8.97
CA LEU A 8 -6.50 0.93 7.80
C LEU A 8 -6.89 0.00 6.64
N GLY A 9 -6.08 -1.03 6.36
CA GLY A 9 -6.39 -2.03 5.33
C GLY A 9 -7.68 -2.81 5.62
N VAL A 10 -7.87 -3.25 6.87
CA VAL A 10 -9.11 -3.96 7.29
C VAL A 10 -10.33 -3.06 7.15
N LEU A 11 -10.23 -1.78 7.50
CA LEU A 11 -11.33 -0.82 7.40
C LEU A 11 -11.77 -0.63 5.93
N ILE A 12 -10.82 -0.55 4.99
CA ILE A 12 -11.13 -0.49 3.56
C ILE A 12 -11.84 -1.77 3.08
N LEU A 13 -11.41 -2.96 3.53
CA LEU A 13 -12.07 -4.21 3.18
C LEU A 13 -13.51 -4.26 3.69
N ILE A 14 -13.76 -3.78 4.91
CA ILE A 14 -15.12 -3.65 5.45
C ILE A 14 -15.94 -2.66 4.62
N ALA A 15 -15.38 -1.51 4.24
CA ALA A 15 -16.09 -0.52 3.41
C ALA A 15 -16.49 -1.08 2.05
N ILE A 16 -15.61 -1.86 1.40
CA ILE A 16 -15.94 -2.57 0.15
C ILE A 16 -17.05 -3.59 0.38
N GLY A 17 -16.97 -4.39 1.45
CA GLY A 17 -18.01 -5.36 1.80
C GLY A 17 -19.38 -4.71 2.05
N VAL A 18 -19.41 -3.58 2.75
CA VAL A 18 -20.63 -2.78 2.95
C VAL A 18 -21.13 -2.23 1.61
N GLY A 19 -20.25 -1.70 0.76
CA GLY A 19 -20.63 -1.23 -0.58
C GLY A 19 -21.28 -2.32 -1.42
N PHE A 20 -20.72 -3.54 -1.43
CA PHE A 20 -21.33 -4.69 -2.09
C PHE A 20 -22.69 -5.08 -1.49
N TYR A 21 -22.83 -5.05 -0.16
CA TYR A 21 -24.11 -5.31 0.50
C TYR A 21 -25.19 -4.31 0.05
N TYR A 22 -24.87 -3.01 0.03
CA TYR A 22 -25.81 -1.99 -0.43
C TYR A 22 -26.16 -2.15 -1.91
N ARG A 23 -25.16 -2.48 -2.75
CA ARG A 23 -25.35 -2.75 -4.17
C ARG A 23 -26.30 -3.92 -4.42
N THR A 24 -26.21 -4.98 -3.61
CA THR A 24 -27.01 -6.21 -3.82
C THR A 24 -28.41 -6.12 -3.23
N PHE A 25 -28.59 -5.50 -2.06
CA PHE A 25 -29.84 -5.61 -1.30
C PHE A 25 -30.67 -4.33 -1.20
N LYS A 26 -30.11 -3.16 -1.54
CA LYS A 26 -30.81 -1.88 -1.35
C LYS A 26 -30.83 -1.02 -2.61
N ASP A 27 -29.69 -0.41 -2.90
CA ASP A 27 -29.56 0.60 -3.94
C ASP A 27 -28.20 0.45 -4.62
N VAL A 28 -28.26 0.14 -5.92
CA VAL A 28 -27.09 -0.06 -6.76
C VAL A 28 -26.25 1.21 -6.87
N MET A 29 -26.87 2.39 -6.99
CA MET A 29 -26.13 3.65 -7.11
C MET A 29 -25.34 3.96 -5.85
N LEU A 30 -25.97 3.84 -4.67
CA LEU A 30 -25.28 4.08 -3.40
C LEU A 30 -24.17 3.05 -3.16
N GLY A 31 -24.41 1.78 -3.50
CA GLY A 31 -23.39 0.73 -3.42
C GLY A 31 -22.18 1.03 -4.29
N ASP A 32 -22.39 1.42 -5.55
CA ASP A 32 -21.30 1.74 -6.48
C ASP A 32 -20.52 3.00 -6.06
N GLN A 33 -21.18 4.01 -5.50
CA GLN A 33 -20.51 5.18 -4.92
C GLN A 33 -19.62 4.82 -3.73
N ILE A 34 -20.12 3.98 -2.81
CA ILE A 34 -19.35 3.52 -1.65
C ILE A 34 -18.12 2.72 -2.09
N ILE A 35 -18.29 1.81 -3.05
CA ILE A 35 -17.18 1.02 -3.61
C ILE A 35 -16.16 1.95 -4.30
N GLY A 36 -16.62 2.89 -5.12
CA GLY A 36 -15.76 3.86 -5.80
C GLY A 36 -14.94 4.70 -4.82
N ILE A 37 -15.56 5.21 -3.76
CA ILE A 37 -14.88 5.98 -2.71
C ILE A 37 -13.88 5.10 -1.96
N ALA A 38 -14.23 3.86 -1.63
CA ALA A 38 -13.33 2.93 -0.95
C ALA A 38 -12.08 2.61 -1.80
N VAL A 39 -12.27 2.41 -3.11
CA VAL A 39 -11.19 2.19 -4.07
C VAL A 39 -10.31 3.44 -4.17
N LEU A 40 -10.90 4.64 -4.29
CA LEU A 40 -10.15 5.89 -4.32
C LEU A 40 -9.35 6.11 -3.03
N ALA A 41 -9.96 5.88 -1.87
CA ALA A 41 -9.26 5.95 -0.59
C ALA A 41 -8.10 4.94 -0.52
N SER A 42 -8.26 3.74 -1.07
CA SER A 42 -7.17 2.75 -1.15
C SER A 42 -6.01 3.24 -2.03
N ALA A 43 -6.31 3.86 -3.17
CA ALA A 43 -5.30 4.32 -4.10
C ALA A 43 -4.57 5.57 -3.59
N PHE A 44 -5.30 6.53 -3.01
CA PHE A 44 -4.74 7.84 -2.64
C PHE A 44 -4.36 7.97 -1.16
N ILE A 45 -4.83 7.09 -0.28
CA ILE A 45 -4.52 7.15 1.16
C ILE A 45 -3.71 5.92 1.57
N LEU A 46 -4.22 4.72 1.32
CA LEU A 46 -3.54 3.49 1.73
C LEU A 46 -2.18 3.34 1.03
N MET A 47 -2.09 3.53 -0.28
CA MET A 47 -0.81 3.41 -1.00
C MET A 47 0.29 4.37 -0.50
N PRO A 48 0.10 5.70 -0.44
CA PRO A 48 1.17 6.58 0.01
C PRO A 48 1.57 6.31 1.46
N ILE A 49 0.62 5.99 2.35
CA ILE A 49 0.92 5.61 3.74
C ILE A 49 1.71 4.29 3.77
N PHE A 50 1.32 3.31 2.96
CA PHE A 50 2.02 2.03 2.83
C PHE A 50 3.47 2.26 2.40
N LEU A 51 3.68 3.06 1.35
CA LEU A 51 5.02 3.40 0.87
C LEU A 51 5.82 4.11 1.95
N TYR A 52 5.26 5.12 2.62
CA TYR A 52 5.95 5.83 3.70
C TYR A 52 6.40 4.90 4.84
N VAL A 53 5.51 4.03 5.31
CA VAL A 53 5.82 3.07 6.38
C VAL A 53 6.89 2.07 5.95
N ARG A 54 6.82 1.57 4.72
CA ARG A 54 7.75 0.55 4.21
C ARG A 54 9.11 1.15 3.82
N TRP A 55 9.13 2.41 3.42
CA TRP A 55 10.34 3.12 3.03
C TRP A 55 11.08 3.73 4.23
N LYS A 56 10.48 3.72 5.43
CA LYS A 56 11.12 4.18 6.66
C LYS A 56 12.42 3.42 6.92
N GLY A 57 13.56 4.08 6.71
CA GLY A 57 14.90 3.55 6.96
C GLY A 57 15.63 2.94 5.76
N LYS A 58 15.05 2.94 4.55
CA LYS A 58 15.76 2.53 3.33
C LYS A 58 16.23 3.77 2.59
N ARG A 59 17.55 3.98 2.49
CA ARG A 59 18.13 5.07 1.69
C ARG A 59 18.11 4.66 0.22
N LEU A 60 17.61 5.52 -0.66
CA LEU A 60 17.65 5.32 -2.11
C LEU A 60 19.07 5.05 -2.64
N GLN A 61 20.06 5.68 -2.01
CA GLN A 61 21.47 5.60 -2.36
C GLN A 61 22.02 4.17 -2.23
N ASP A 62 21.52 3.40 -1.27
CA ASP A 62 21.96 2.01 -1.03
C ASP A 62 21.49 1.05 -2.14
N TYR A 63 20.53 1.48 -2.97
CA TYR A 63 19.98 0.72 -4.10
C TYR A 63 20.38 1.30 -5.46
N THR A 64 21.23 2.34 -5.47
CA THR A 64 21.74 2.92 -6.72
C THR A 64 23.01 2.17 -7.14
N LEU A 65 23.11 1.81 -8.42
CA LEU A 65 24.30 1.18 -9.02
C LEU A 65 25.44 2.20 -9.19
N THR A 66 25.94 2.72 -8.08
CA THR A 66 27.17 3.52 -8.05
C THR A 66 28.37 2.57 -8.11
N LYS A 67 29.51 3.07 -8.61
CA LYS A 67 30.77 2.29 -8.65
C LYS A 67 31.11 1.71 -7.27
N GLU A 68 30.96 2.51 -6.21
CA GLU A 68 31.20 2.08 -4.82
C GLU A 68 30.29 0.92 -4.38
N ASN A 69 29.01 0.94 -4.74
CA ASN A 69 28.08 -0.14 -4.40
C ASN A 69 28.35 -1.41 -5.22
N ILE A 70 28.72 -1.26 -6.49
CA ILE A 70 29.12 -2.38 -7.37
C ILE A 70 30.40 -3.03 -6.85
N ASP A 71 31.38 -2.23 -6.43
CA ASP A 71 32.63 -2.73 -5.87
C ASP A 71 32.38 -3.46 -4.55
N LYS A 72 31.53 -2.93 -3.65
CA LYS A 72 31.07 -3.65 -2.44
C LYS A 72 30.35 -4.98 -2.73
N MET A 73 29.64 -5.08 -3.86
CA MET A 73 28.97 -6.33 -4.26
C MET A 73 29.97 -7.36 -4.81
N LYS A 74 31.00 -6.92 -5.55
CA LYS A 74 32.08 -7.78 -6.03
C LYS A 74 32.96 -8.28 -4.88
N ASP A 75 33.25 -7.43 -3.91
CA ASP A 75 34.07 -7.76 -2.73
C ASP A 75 33.36 -8.76 -1.79
N LYS A 76 32.03 -8.72 -1.73
CA LYS A 76 31.21 -9.72 -1.00
C LYS A 76 30.95 -11.02 -1.77
N GLY A 77 31.39 -11.11 -3.02
CA GLY A 77 31.10 -12.22 -3.93
C GLY A 77 32.29 -13.13 -4.24
N ILE A 78 33.39 -13.03 -3.48
CA ILE A 78 34.59 -13.83 -3.67
C ILE A 78 35.07 -14.35 -2.30
N ASP A 79 34.63 -15.56 -1.96
CA ASP A 79 35.49 -16.57 -1.36
C ASP A 79 35.87 -17.55 -2.48
#